data_AF-A0A8J5JGT2-F1
#
_entry.id   AF-A0A8J5JGT2-F1
#
_cell.length_a   1.000
_cell.length_b   1.000
_cell.length_c   1.000
_cell.angle_alpha   90.00
_cell.angle_beta   90.00
_cell.angle_gamma   90.00
#
_symmetry.space_group_name_H-M   'P 1'
#
loop_
_entity.id
_entity.type
_entity.pdbx_description
1 polymer ?
#
loop_
_entity_poly.entity_id
_entity_poly.type
_entity_poly.pdbx_seq_one_letter_code
_entity_poly.pdbx_strand_id
1 'polypeptide(L)'
;MRGQSYDNAANMSGIYTGLQARIKAMNPLAYYVPCAGHSLNLVGTSAASSCLGSVSYSRFLQALYNFFSASTYRWDHLKAALPAEGIVVKSLSETRWSARADAVKAVFLHYLEIKSALENICSDSRQTVATKLEGEGLIRQMEAFETALLTVIWYKILTRFNATSLSLQKVETDLLSVVKLYESLISFVSEMRQGQFDEIEDQARAFAEPVYTETTKRTKKRKHFFDESVGNETQLDPREKFKVDNFYTILDCLRNELEHRVNAYSEIKKLFSFFTEYDSMKYDDLKAQLELVVSTYYSDLEASVLEEFLQFKDILSSESDRSVTNISTLLRSKDGILTTAFPNISILVRIFLTILITNREGERSFSTLSRVKNT
;
A
#
# COMPACT_ATOMS: atom_id res chain seq x y z
N MET A 1 28.27 -8.10 -5.78
CA MET A 1 26.81 -7.88 -5.65
C MET A 1 26.36 -8.57 -4.37
N ARG A 2 25.75 -7.86 -3.41
CA ARG A 2 25.30 -8.45 -2.12
C ARG A 2 23.78 -8.33 -1.90
N GLY A 3 23.08 -7.59 -2.76
CA GLY A 3 21.62 -7.54 -2.81
C GLY A 3 21.09 -7.97 -4.17
N GLN A 4 19.87 -8.50 -4.16
CA GLN A 4 19.05 -8.73 -5.35
C GLN A 4 17.60 -8.32 -5.03
N SER A 5 16.96 -7.61 -5.95
CA SER A 5 15.59 -7.11 -5.78
C SER A 5 14.83 -7.23 -7.09
N TYR A 6 13.56 -7.61 -7.03
CA TYR A 6 12.64 -7.71 -8.16
C TYR A 6 11.20 -7.88 -7.69
N ASP A 7 10.27 -7.98 -8.65
CA ASP A 7 8.87 -8.24 -8.36
C ASP A 7 8.68 -9.57 -7.59
N ASN A 8 7.49 -9.74 -7.02
CA ASN A 8 7.21 -10.89 -6.18
C ASN A 8 6.67 -12.07 -6.99
N ALA A 9 6.79 -12.07 -8.32
CA ALA A 9 6.32 -13.16 -9.16
C ALA A 9 7.12 -14.44 -8.87
N ALA A 10 6.45 -15.59 -8.87
CA ALA A 10 7.06 -16.86 -8.47
C ALA A 10 8.34 -17.23 -9.27
N ASN A 11 8.41 -16.86 -10.55
CA ASN A 11 9.61 -17.06 -11.38
C ASN A 11 10.82 -16.25 -10.89
N MET A 12 10.58 -15.15 -10.19
CA MET A 12 11.59 -14.24 -9.68
C MET A 12 11.89 -14.55 -8.20
N SER A 13 10.87 -14.52 -7.35
CA SER A 13 10.95 -14.67 -5.88
C SER A 13 10.95 -16.11 -5.36
N GLY A 14 10.81 -17.11 -6.23
CA GLY A 14 10.72 -18.52 -5.83
C GLY A 14 12.00 -19.02 -5.14
N ILE A 15 11.86 -19.53 -3.91
CA ILE A 15 12.98 -19.99 -3.07
C ILE A 15 13.69 -21.26 -3.56
N TYR A 16 13.04 -22.05 -4.42
CA TYR A 16 13.58 -23.32 -4.93
C TYR A 16 14.08 -23.22 -6.37
N THR A 17 13.29 -22.61 -7.25
CA THR A 17 13.54 -22.62 -8.71
C THR A 17 13.54 -21.23 -9.35
N GLY A 18 13.17 -20.19 -8.59
CA GLY A 18 13.13 -18.81 -9.05
C GLY A 18 14.51 -18.21 -9.27
N LEU A 19 14.55 -17.04 -9.89
CA LEU A 19 15.79 -16.29 -10.12
C LEU A 19 16.58 -16.10 -8.82
N GLN A 20 15.88 -15.84 -7.71
CA GLN A 20 16.47 -15.76 -6.38
C GLN A 20 17.34 -16.93 -6.00
N ALA A 21 16.78 -18.13 -6.12
CA ALA A 21 17.47 -19.36 -5.75
C ALA A 21 18.73 -19.56 -6.60
N ARG A 22 18.63 -19.25 -7.90
CA ARG A 22 19.75 -19.39 -8.85
C ARG A 22 20.88 -18.41 -8.55
N ILE A 23 20.58 -17.13 -8.27
CA ILE A 23 21.58 -16.14 -7.89
C ILE A 23 22.22 -16.52 -6.56
N LYS A 24 21.41 -16.93 -5.58
CA LYS A 24 21.90 -17.32 -4.24
C LYS A 24 22.80 -18.57 -4.29
N ALA A 25 22.55 -19.50 -5.21
CA ALA A 25 23.43 -20.65 -5.43
C ALA A 25 24.83 -20.26 -5.95
N MET A 26 24.92 -19.22 -6.79
CA MET A 26 26.21 -18.71 -7.29
C MET A 26 26.90 -17.76 -6.31
N ASN A 27 26.12 -17.03 -5.51
CA ASN A 27 26.61 -16.08 -4.51
C ASN A 27 25.78 -16.20 -3.22
N PRO A 28 26.22 -17.02 -2.25
CA PRO A 28 25.50 -17.26 -1.01
C PRO A 28 25.23 -16.01 -0.17
N LEU A 29 26.06 -14.96 -0.35
CA LEU A 29 25.96 -13.69 0.36
C LEU A 29 25.01 -12.69 -0.32
N ALA A 30 24.35 -13.06 -1.44
CA ALA A 30 23.36 -12.21 -2.09
C ALA A 30 21.98 -12.33 -1.43
N TYR A 31 21.57 -11.29 -0.70
CA TYR A 31 20.27 -11.26 -0.03
C TYR A 31 19.16 -10.78 -0.97
N TYR A 32 18.01 -11.47 -0.93
CA TYR A 32 16.84 -11.07 -1.71
C TYR A 32 15.91 -10.17 -0.92
N VAL A 33 15.52 -9.07 -1.54
CA VAL A 33 14.54 -8.13 -1.02
C VAL A 33 13.40 -7.99 -2.02
N PRO A 34 12.14 -8.23 -1.61
CA PRO A 34 11.00 -8.01 -2.49
C PRO A 34 10.83 -6.52 -2.80
N CYS A 35 10.36 -6.21 -4.01
CA CYS A 35 10.06 -4.83 -4.40
C CYS A 35 8.99 -4.23 -3.47
N ALA A 36 9.32 -3.13 -2.79
CA ALA A 36 8.44 -2.48 -1.82
C ALA A 36 7.18 -1.88 -2.46
N GLY A 37 7.32 -1.27 -3.65
CA GLY A 37 6.17 -0.73 -4.38
C GLY A 37 5.18 -1.82 -4.80
N HIS A 38 5.69 -2.94 -5.33
CA HIS A 38 4.87 -4.08 -5.71
C HIS A 38 4.23 -4.76 -4.49
N SER A 39 5.01 -4.92 -3.42
CA SER A 39 4.53 -5.48 -2.14
C SER A 39 3.35 -4.67 -1.59
N LEU A 40 3.46 -3.33 -1.53
CA LEU A 40 2.37 -2.46 -1.07
C LEU A 40 1.13 -2.55 -1.97
N ASN A 41 1.32 -2.68 -3.29
CA ASN A 41 0.21 -2.87 -4.23
C ASN A 41 -0.55 -4.19 -3.98
N LEU A 42 0.16 -5.26 -3.62
CA LEU A 42 -0.45 -6.54 -3.26
C LEU A 42 -1.25 -6.47 -1.94
N VAL A 43 -0.76 -5.73 -0.94
CA VAL A 43 -1.52 -5.47 0.31
C VAL A 43 -2.89 -4.90 -0.04
N GLY A 44 -2.87 -3.83 -0.85
CA GLY A 44 -4.09 -3.15 -1.25
C GLY A 44 -5.05 -4.02 -2.06
N THR A 45 -4.52 -4.81 -3.00
CA THR A 45 -5.33 -5.73 -3.82
C THR A 45 -6.00 -6.82 -2.97
N SER A 46 -5.29 -7.33 -1.96
CA SER A 46 -5.82 -8.32 -1.02
C SER A 46 -6.94 -7.71 -0.17
N ALA A 47 -6.75 -6.51 0.36
CA ALA A 47 -7.79 -5.82 1.12
C ALA A 47 -9.02 -5.46 0.27
N ALA A 48 -8.83 -5.04 -0.97
CA ALA A 48 -9.93 -4.73 -1.90
C ALA A 48 -10.81 -5.96 -2.23
N SER A 49 -10.28 -7.18 -2.04
CA SER A 49 -10.97 -8.45 -2.26
C SER A 49 -11.33 -9.20 -0.96
N SER A 50 -11.07 -8.60 0.20
CA SER A 50 -11.19 -9.25 1.52
C SER A 50 -12.64 -9.55 1.95
N CYS A 51 -13.61 -8.78 1.48
CA CYS A 51 -15.01 -8.93 1.83
C CYS A 51 -15.97 -8.53 0.71
N LEU A 52 -17.23 -8.97 0.84
CA LEU A 52 -18.27 -8.69 -0.16
C LEU A 52 -18.51 -7.18 -0.34
N GLY A 53 -18.55 -6.39 0.74
CA GLY A 53 -18.77 -4.95 0.61
C GLY A 53 -17.63 -4.26 -0.13
N SER A 54 -16.38 -4.64 0.11
CA SER A 54 -15.23 -4.12 -0.63
C SER A 54 -15.29 -4.44 -2.13
N VAL A 55 -15.60 -5.70 -2.47
CA VAL A 55 -15.75 -6.12 -3.88
C VAL A 55 -16.93 -5.41 -4.54
N SER A 56 -18.06 -5.30 -3.84
CA SER A 56 -19.25 -4.58 -4.31
C SER A 56 -18.96 -3.11 -4.56
N TYR A 57 -18.26 -2.46 -3.64
CA TYR A 57 -17.86 -1.06 -3.78
C TYR A 57 -16.91 -0.84 -4.95
N SER A 58 -15.94 -1.73 -5.15
CA SER A 58 -15.06 -1.68 -6.32
C SER A 58 -15.85 -1.80 -7.63
N ARG A 59 -16.85 -2.68 -7.68
CA ARG A 59 -17.73 -2.80 -8.86
C ARG A 59 -18.58 -1.55 -9.07
N PHE A 60 -19.08 -0.94 -8.00
CA PHE A 60 -19.80 0.32 -8.05
C PHE A 60 -18.95 1.45 -8.66
N LEU A 61 -17.71 1.63 -8.23
CA LEU A 61 -16.80 2.62 -8.80
C LEU A 61 -16.57 2.40 -10.30
N GLN A 62 -16.36 1.15 -10.71
CA GLN A 62 -16.19 0.83 -12.13
C GLN A 62 -17.48 1.06 -12.93
N ALA A 63 -18.65 0.73 -12.37
CA ALA A 63 -19.94 0.96 -13.00
C ALA A 63 -20.22 2.46 -13.18
N LEU A 64 -19.91 3.29 -12.19
CA LEU A 64 -19.96 4.75 -12.33
C LEU A 64 -19.09 5.25 -13.49
N TYR A 65 -17.83 4.82 -13.54
CA TYR A 65 -16.94 5.21 -14.62
C TYR A 65 -17.47 4.76 -15.99
N ASN A 66 -17.89 3.50 -16.11
CA ASN A 66 -18.41 2.94 -17.36
C ASN A 66 -19.67 3.70 -17.80
N PHE A 67 -20.57 4.03 -16.88
CA PHE A 67 -21.77 4.79 -17.19
C PHE A 67 -21.42 6.15 -17.79
N PHE A 68 -20.58 6.95 -17.14
CA PHE A 68 -20.27 8.29 -17.65
C PHE A 68 -19.39 8.26 -18.91
N SER A 69 -18.42 7.35 -18.98
CA SER A 69 -17.47 7.28 -20.11
C SER A 69 -18.07 6.68 -21.38
N ALA A 70 -19.21 5.99 -21.28
CA ALA A 70 -19.82 5.35 -22.44
C ALA A 70 -20.56 6.31 -23.38
N SER A 71 -20.68 7.62 -23.09
CA SER A 71 -21.02 8.62 -24.10
C SER A 71 -20.52 10.02 -23.75
N THR A 72 -20.18 10.81 -24.78
CA THR A 72 -19.74 12.22 -24.62
C THR A 72 -20.79 13.06 -23.91
N TYR A 73 -22.07 12.86 -24.23
CA TYR A 73 -23.18 13.52 -23.56
C TYR A 73 -23.17 13.27 -22.04
N ARG A 74 -23.05 12.01 -21.58
CA ARG A 74 -23.02 11.69 -20.14
C ARG A 74 -21.78 12.28 -19.47
N TRP A 75 -20.65 12.22 -20.16
CA TRP A 75 -19.40 12.80 -19.68
C TRP A 75 -19.47 14.32 -19.52
N ASP A 76 -20.15 15.02 -20.45
CA ASP A 76 -20.33 16.48 -20.38
C ASP A 76 -21.30 16.87 -19.26
N HIS A 77 -22.37 16.09 -19.04
CA HIS A 77 -23.27 16.27 -17.90
C HIS A 77 -22.56 16.08 -16.55
N LEU A 78 -21.67 15.08 -16.45
CA LEU A 78 -20.82 14.92 -15.27
C LEU A 78 -19.95 16.16 -15.05
N LYS A 79 -19.18 16.58 -16.05
CA LYS A 79 -18.28 17.74 -15.92
C LYS A 79 -19.02 19.02 -15.58
N ALA A 80 -20.25 19.20 -16.08
CA ALA A 80 -21.08 20.36 -15.80
C ALA A 80 -21.61 20.39 -14.35
N ALA A 81 -21.77 19.22 -13.71
CA ALA A 81 -22.18 19.12 -12.31
C ALA A 81 -21.03 19.34 -11.33
N LEU A 82 -19.79 19.13 -11.77
CA LEU A 82 -18.60 19.29 -10.94
C LEU A 82 -18.16 20.77 -10.86
N PRO A 83 -17.47 21.18 -9.78
CA PRO A 83 -16.84 22.50 -9.71
C PRO A 83 -15.77 22.66 -10.81
N ALA A 84 -15.40 23.90 -11.11
CA ALA A 84 -14.29 24.18 -12.02
C ALA A 84 -13.01 23.49 -11.52
N GLU A 85 -12.38 22.69 -12.39
CA GLU A 85 -11.24 21.80 -12.07
C GLU A 85 -11.55 20.58 -11.17
N GLY A 86 -12.84 20.24 -11.02
CA GLY A 86 -13.27 19.04 -10.30
C GLY A 86 -12.65 17.75 -10.85
N ILE A 87 -12.27 16.86 -9.93
CA ILE A 87 -11.71 15.55 -10.25
C ILE A 87 -12.85 14.64 -10.74
N VAL A 88 -12.79 14.24 -12.01
CA VAL A 88 -13.75 13.32 -12.63
C VAL A 88 -13.55 11.87 -12.17
N VAL A 89 -14.62 11.07 -12.23
CA VAL A 89 -14.56 9.61 -11.99
C VAL A 89 -13.51 8.93 -12.87
N LYS A 90 -12.84 7.92 -12.31
CA LYS A 90 -11.72 7.20 -12.96
C LYS A 90 -12.01 5.71 -13.04
N SER A 91 -11.53 5.08 -14.11
CA SER A 91 -11.53 3.62 -14.21
C SER A 91 -10.65 3.04 -13.13
N LEU A 92 -11.05 1.90 -12.58
CA LEU A 92 -10.16 1.09 -11.77
C LEU A 92 -9.13 0.41 -12.67
N SER A 93 -7.97 0.11 -12.08
CA SER A 93 -7.00 -0.82 -12.63
C SER A 93 -6.95 -2.02 -11.69
N GLU A 94 -7.01 -3.22 -12.25
CA GLU A 94 -6.84 -4.44 -11.45
C GLU A 94 -5.46 -4.46 -10.78
N THR A 95 -4.43 -4.02 -11.51
CA THR A 95 -3.02 -4.14 -11.14
C THR A 95 -2.43 -2.91 -10.45
N ARG A 96 -3.07 -1.73 -10.51
CA ARG A 96 -2.50 -0.48 -9.98
C ARG A 96 -3.36 0.16 -8.89
N TRP A 97 -2.84 0.13 -7.67
CA TRP A 97 -3.43 0.76 -6.50
C TRP A 97 -3.68 2.27 -6.65
N SER A 98 -2.80 3.01 -7.34
CA SER A 98 -2.96 4.45 -7.55
C SER A 98 -4.26 4.80 -8.31
N ALA A 99 -4.67 3.97 -9.27
CA ALA A 99 -5.92 4.18 -10.01
C ALA A 99 -7.16 4.04 -9.10
N ARG A 100 -7.10 3.13 -8.10
CA ARG A 100 -8.17 3.01 -7.09
C ARG A 100 -8.22 4.25 -6.19
N ALA A 101 -7.07 4.78 -5.80
CA ALA A 101 -6.99 5.99 -5.00
C ALA A 101 -7.61 7.19 -5.73
N ASP A 102 -7.32 7.37 -7.02
CA ASP A 102 -7.90 8.45 -7.81
C ASP A 102 -9.43 8.29 -7.99
N ALA A 103 -9.90 7.07 -8.23
CA ALA A 103 -11.34 6.78 -8.39
C ALA A 103 -12.12 7.07 -7.11
N VAL A 104 -11.63 6.60 -5.96
CA VAL A 104 -12.28 6.86 -4.66
C VAL A 104 -12.20 8.33 -4.28
N LYS A 105 -11.08 9.00 -4.54
CA LYS A 105 -10.93 10.44 -4.31
C LYS A 105 -11.94 11.26 -5.10
N ALA A 106 -12.17 10.92 -6.37
CA ALA A 106 -13.17 11.60 -7.20
C ALA A 106 -14.58 11.47 -6.61
N VAL A 107 -14.97 10.25 -6.20
CA VAL A 107 -16.29 9.98 -5.63
C VAL A 107 -16.46 10.61 -4.25
N PHE A 108 -15.44 10.54 -3.38
CA PHE A 108 -15.49 11.16 -2.05
C PHE A 108 -15.64 12.68 -2.11
N LEU A 109 -14.92 13.35 -3.01
CA LEU A 109 -14.94 14.81 -3.10
C LEU A 109 -16.22 15.36 -3.74
N HIS A 110 -16.83 14.60 -4.65
CA HIS A 110 -17.94 15.07 -5.50
C HIS A 110 -19.16 14.16 -5.41
N TYR A 111 -19.40 13.56 -4.25
CA TYR A 111 -20.41 12.51 -4.08
C TYR A 111 -21.81 12.98 -4.49
N LEU A 112 -22.22 14.15 -4.01
CA LEU A 112 -23.55 14.70 -4.25
C LEU A 112 -23.68 15.26 -5.68
N GLU A 113 -22.62 15.84 -6.22
CA GLU A 113 -22.56 16.35 -7.59
C GLU A 113 -22.66 15.20 -8.61
N ILE A 114 -21.95 14.09 -8.37
CA ILE A 114 -22.06 12.88 -9.18
C ILE A 114 -23.48 12.31 -9.14
N LYS A 115 -24.10 12.27 -7.95
CA LYS A 115 -25.50 11.83 -7.80
C LYS A 115 -26.45 12.74 -8.60
N SER A 116 -26.31 14.05 -8.45
CA SER A 116 -27.10 15.05 -9.19
C SER A 116 -26.93 14.89 -10.71
N ALA A 117 -25.71 14.62 -11.19
CA ALA A 117 -25.46 14.36 -12.60
C ALA A 117 -26.23 13.12 -13.10
N LEU A 118 -26.26 12.04 -12.31
CA LEU A 118 -27.06 10.85 -12.62
C LEU A 118 -28.56 11.17 -12.67
N GLU A 119 -29.07 11.89 -11.67
CA GLU A 119 -30.49 12.27 -11.58
C GLU A 119 -30.93 13.08 -12.80
N ASN A 120 -30.10 14.06 -13.22
CA ASN A 120 -30.33 14.88 -14.41
C ASN A 120 -30.35 14.04 -15.70
N ILE A 121 -29.45 13.07 -15.84
CA ILE A 121 -29.42 12.17 -16.99
C ILE A 121 -30.67 11.26 -17.00
N CYS A 122 -31.07 10.74 -15.84
CA CYS A 122 -32.23 9.84 -15.74
C CYS A 122 -33.55 10.56 -16.05
N SER A 123 -33.67 11.83 -15.67
CA SER A 123 -34.84 12.65 -15.92
C SER A 123 -34.92 13.20 -17.35
N ASP A 124 -33.84 13.18 -18.14
CA ASP A 124 -33.87 13.62 -19.53
C ASP A 124 -34.68 12.65 -20.45
N SER A 125 -35.78 13.14 -21.01
CA SER A 125 -36.63 12.42 -21.96
C SER A 125 -35.92 11.87 -23.21
N ARG A 126 -34.76 12.43 -23.57
CA ARG A 126 -33.96 12.01 -24.74
C ARG A 126 -33.13 10.74 -24.47
N GLN A 127 -32.96 10.35 -23.21
CA GLN A 127 -32.20 9.15 -22.85
C GLN A 127 -33.03 7.88 -23.02
N THR A 128 -32.36 6.80 -23.41
CA THR A 128 -33.00 5.48 -23.54
C THR A 128 -33.48 4.98 -22.17
N VAL A 129 -34.56 4.18 -22.17
CA VAL A 129 -35.07 3.54 -20.94
C VAL A 129 -33.98 2.72 -20.24
N ALA A 130 -33.14 2.01 -21.01
CA ALA A 130 -32.03 1.23 -20.46
C ALA A 130 -31.02 2.11 -19.70
N THR A 131 -30.63 3.26 -20.28
CA THR A 131 -29.72 4.22 -19.64
C THR A 131 -30.32 4.80 -18.37
N LYS A 132 -31.62 5.10 -18.37
CA LYS A 132 -32.31 5.60 -17.17
C LYS A 132 -32.32 4.57 -16.05
N LEU A 133 -32.68 3.33 -16.36
CA LEU A 133 -32.69 2.24 -15.37
C LEU A 133 -31.30 1.93 -14.81
N GLU A 134 -30.26 1.99 -15.66
CA GLU A 134 -28.87 1.82 -15.23
C GLU A 134 -28.46 2.95 -14.26
N GLY A 135 -28.76 4.21 -14.62
CA GLY A 135 -28.49 5.37 -13.77
C GLY A 135 -29.25 5.36 -12.45
N GLU A 136 -30.54 5.00 -12.46
CA GLU A 136 -31.35 4.80 -11.24
C GLU A 136 -30.80 3.67 -10.36
N GLY A 137 -30.22 2.63 -10.96
CA GLY A 137 -29.49 1.59 -10.23
C GLY A 137 -28.28 2.15 -9.48
N LEU A 138 -27.49 3.02 -10.12
CA LEU A 138 -26.33 3.68 -9.53
C LEU A 138 -26.75 4.68 -8.44
N ILE A 139 -27.81 5.46 -8.67
CA ILE A 139 -28.37 6.39 -7.67
C ILE A 139 -28.76 5.63 -6.41
N ARG A 140 -29.50 4.52 -6.54
CA ARG A 140 -29.88 3.68 -5.38
C ARG A 140 -28.66 3.12 -4.63
N GLN A 141 -27.58 2.79 -5.34
CA GLN A 141 -26.33 2.38 -4.68
C GLN A 141 -25.69 3.55 -3.93
N MET A 142 -25.70 4.76 -4.47
CA MET A 142 -25.19 5.97 -3.79
C MET A 142 -26.03 6.37 -2.58
N GLU A 143 -27.32 6.07 -2.58
CA GLU A 143 -28.23 6.33 -1.45
C GLU A 143 -28.10 5.32 -0.32
N ALA A 144 -27.49 4.15 -0.57
CA ALA A 144 -27.22 3.18 0.47
C ALA A 144 -26.13 3.70 1.42
N PHE A 145 -26.44 3.72 2.73
CA PHE A 145 -25.51 4.21 3.75
C PHE A 145 -24.20 3.42 3.75
N GLU A 146 -24.25 2.12 3.47
CA GLU A 146 -23.06 1.28 3.34
C GLU A 146 -22.10 1.73 2.23
N THR A 147 -22.61 2.28 1.12
CA THR A 147 -21.78 2.84 0.05
C THR A 147 -21.07 4.10 0.54
N ALA A 148 -21.79 4.99 1.22
CA ALA A 148 -21.20 6.19 1.83
C ALA A 148 -20.11 5.85 2.85
N LEU A 149 -20.36 4.89 3.74
CA LEU A 149 -19.37 4.38 4.70
C LEU A 149 -18.13 3.84 3.99
N LEU A 150 -18.31 3.00 2.97
CA LEU A 150 -17.20 2.43 2.21
C LEU A 150 -16.43 3.52 1.44
N THR A 151 -17.09 4.56 0.94
CA THR A 151 -16.42 5.72 0.34
C THR A 151 -15.49 6.42 1.32
N VAL A 152 -15.95 6.71 2.54
CA VAL A 152 -15.12 7.35 3.58
C VAL A 152 -13.97 6.44 4.01
N ILE A 153 -14.25 5.16 4.29
CA ILE A 153 -13.23 4.17 4.70
C ILE A 153 -12.13 4.07 3.66
N TRP A 154 -12.50 3.79 2.41
CA TRP A 154 -11.54 3.63 1.33
C TRP A 154 -10.80 4.93 1.03
N TYR A 155 -11.44 6.09 1.12
CA TYR A 155 -10.77 7.37 0.91
C TYR A 155 -9.64 7.60 1.92
N LYS A 156 -9.91 7.40 3.23
CA LYS A 156 -8.92 7.57 4.29
C LYS A 156 -7.74 6.61 4.11
N ILE A 157 -8.02 5.34 3.82
CA ILE A 157 -6.99 4.30 3.58
C ILE A 157 -6.16 4.63 2.34
N LEU A 158 -6.82 4.79 1.18
CA LEU A 158 -6.16 4.92 -0.12
C LEU A 158 -5.31 6.18 -0.20
N THR A 159 -5.73 7.28 0.44
CA THR A 159 -4.96 8.52 0.47
C THR A 159 -3.59 8.31 1.13
N ARG A 160 -3.55 7.63 2.28
CA ARG A 160 -2.28 7.34 2.99
C ARG A 160 -1.44 6.30 2.25
N PHE A 161 -2.04 5.24 1.75
CA PHE A 161 -1.32 4.22 0.99
C PHE A 161 -0.74 4.77 -0.31
N ASN A 162 -1.45 5.66 -1.01
CA ASN A 162 -0.94 6.30 -2.22
C ASN A 162 0.24 7.23 -1.91
N ALA A 163 0.16 8.02 -0.83
CA ALA A 163 1.28 8.86 -0.37
C ALA A 163 2.52 8.02 -0.04
N THR A 164 2.35 6.88 0.63
CA THR A 164 3.43 5.93 0.89
C THR A 164 3.97 5.34 -0.42
N SER A 165 3.10 4.91 -1.34
CA SER A 165 3.52 4.37 -2.65
C SER A 165 4.35 5.37 -3.47
N LEU A 166 3.94 6.64 -3.50
CA LEU A 166 4.71 7.71 -4.16
C LEU A 166 6.05 7.95 -3.48
N SER A 167 6.12 7.82 -2.16
CA SER A 167 7.36 7.96 -1.40
C SER A 167 8.32 6.81 -1.70
N LEU A 168 7.85 5.56 -1.66
CA LEU A 168 8.66 4.36 -1.99
C LEU A 168 9.24 4.38 -3.40
N GLN A 169 8.59 5.14 -4.29
CA GLN A 169 8.98 5.29 -5.68
C GLN A 169 10.12 6.31 -5.87
N LYS A 170 10.46 7.12 -4.87
CA LYS A 170 11.56 8.10 -4.96
C LYS A 170 12.92 7.40 -5.00
N VAL A 171 13.86 7.94 -5.79
CA VAL A 171 15.19 7.36 -6.03
C VAL A 171 16.03 7.32 -4.75
N GLU A 172 15.77 8.27 -3.85
CA GLU A 172 16.48 8.45 -2.59
C GLU A 172 16.00 7.48 -1.48
N THR A 173 14.99 6.67 -1.75
CA THR A 173 14.41 5.77 -0.73
C THR A 173 15.33 4.59 -0.47
N ASP A 174 15.72 4.40 0.78
CA ASP A 174 16.46 3.24 1.27
C ASP A 174 15.56 2.24 2.01
N LEU A 175 16.11 1.07 2.31
CA LEU A 175 15.38 -0.03 2.96
C LEU A 175 14.85 0.28 4.35
N LEU A 176 15.62 1.00 5.18
CA LEU A 176 15.17 1.36 6.52
C LEU A 176 14.00 2.36 6.45
N SER A 177 14.01 3.24 5.44
CA SER A 177 12.88 4.12 5.13
C SER A 177 11.62 3.34 4.72
N VAL A 178 11.74 2.23 3.97
CA VAL A 178 10.60 1.34 3.66
C VAL A 178 9.99 0.77 4.93
N VAL A 179 10.84 0.22 5.82
CA VAL A 179 10.36 -0.39 7.06
C VAL A 179 9.61 0.63 7.91
N LYS A 180 10.17 1.83 8.09
CA LYS A 180 9.50 2.94 8.82
C LYS A 180 8.15 3.29 8.21
N LEU A 181 8.06 3.37 6.88
CA LEU A 181 6.80 3.68 6.19
C LEU A 181 5.75 2.57 6.34
N TYR A 182 6.17 1.31 6.32
CA TYR A 182 5.27 0.17 6.52
C TYR A 182 4.80 0.08 7.98
N GLU A 183 5.70 0.19 8.95
CA GLU A 183 5.38 0.24 10.38
C GLU A 183 4.41 1.40 10.68
N SER A 184 4.65 2.58 10.09
CA SER A 184 3.72 3.72 10.20
C SER A 184 2.34 3.44 9.63
N LEU A 185 2.23 2.73 8.48
CA LEU A 185 0.94 2.31 7.94
C LEU A 185 0.23 1.27 8.83
N ILE A 186 0.98 0.34 9.44
CA ILE A 186 0.45 -0.64 10.40
C ILE A 186 -0.17 0.07 11.61
N SER A 187 0.54 1.06 12.18
CA SER A 187 0.01 1.88 13.27
C SER A 187 -1.24 2.65 12.85
N PHE A 188 -1.21 3.31 11.69
CA PHE A 188 -2.36 4.04 11.15
C PHE A 188 -3.62 3.16 11.00
N VAL A 189 -3.47 1.97 10.41
CA VAL A 189 -4.58 1.01 10.24
C VAL A 189 -5.09 0.51 11.60
N SER A 190 -4.19 0.29 12.55
CA SER A 190 -4.53 -0.19 13.90
C SER A 190 -5.29 0.85 14.70
N GLU A 191 -4.87 2.12 14.66
CA GLU A 191 -5.56 3.24 15.30
C GLU A 191 -6.95 3.45 14.69
N MET A 192 -7.05 3.41 13.36
CA MET A 192 -8.32 3.49 12.65
C MET A 192 -9.28 2.41 13.13
N ARG A 193 -8.80 1.17 13.25
CA ARG A 193 -9.58 0.01 13.72
C ARG A 193 -10.09 0.17 15.15
N GLN A 194 -9.32 0.80 16.03
CA GLN A 194 -9.60 0.88 17.47
C GLN A 194 -10.67 1.92 17.82
N GLY A 195 -10.74 3.04 17.10
CA GLY A 195 -11.59 4.16 17.55
C GLY A 195 -12.15 5.09 16.49
N GLN A 196 -11.89 4.90 15.19
CA GLN A 196 -12.30 5.89 14.17
C GLN A 196 -13.63 5.59 13.50
N PHE A 197 -14.35 4.52 13.89
CA PHE A 197 -15.60 4.18 13.22
C PHE A 197 -16.68 5.25 13.37
N ASP A 198 -16.80 5.87 14.56
CA ASP A 198 -17.80 6.91 14.81
C ASP A 198 -17.55 8.15 13.92
N GLU A 199 -16.29 8.59 13.80
CA GLU A 199 -15.89 9.70 12.93
C GLU A 199 -16.18 9.40 11.45
N ILE A 200 -15.99 8.14 11.03
CA ILE A 200 -16.28 7.67 9.68
C ILE A 200 -17.79 7.67 9.41
N GLU A 201 -18.57 7.19 10.38
CA GLU A 201 -20.03 7.17 10.31
C GLU A 201 -20.59 8.60 10.21
N ASP A 202 -20.05 9.53 10.99
CA ASP A 202 -20.45 10.94 10.95
C ASP A 202 -20.09 11.61 9.61
N GLN A 203 -18.95 11.30 9.01
CA GLN A 203 -18.61 11.76 7.66
C GLN A 203 -19.56 11.18 6.61
N ALA A 204 -19.96 9.91 6.73
CA ALA A 204 -20.85 9.27 5.78
C ALA A 204 -22.27 9.88 5.78
N ARG A 205 -22.72 10.48 6.89
CA ARG A 205 -24.01 11.19 6.97
C ARG A 205 -24.11 12.38 6.01
N ALA A 206 -22.98 12.94 5.57
CA ALA A 206 -22.97 13.99 4.55
C ALA A 206 -23.35 13.48 3.16
N PHE A 207 -23.28 12.17 2.93
CA PHE A 207 -23.48 11.54 1.62
C PHE A 207 -24.80 10.78 1.50
N ALA A 208 -25.25 10.14 2.59
CA ALA A 208 -26.47 9.33 2.61
C ALA A 208 -27.13 9.32 4.00
N GLU A 209 -28.43 9.04 4.03
CA GLU A 209 -29.18 8.88 5.28
C GLU A 209 -28.61 7.73 6.11
N PRO A 210 -28.52 7.87 7.46
CA PRO A 210 -27.88 6.90 8.35
C PRO A 210 -28.77 5.68 8.63
N VAL A 211 -29.29 5.06 7.57
CA VAL A 211 -30.16 3.89 7.62
C VAL A 211 -29.43 2.74 6.94
N TYR A 212 -28.94 1.81 7.76
CA TYR A 212 -28.35 0.56 7.26
C TYR A 212 -29.41 -0.27 6.50
N THR A 213 -29.01 -0.83 5.37
CA THR A 213 -29.86 -1.64 4.49
C THR A 213 -30.47 -2.82 5.23
N GLU A 214 -29.73 -3.45 6.16
CA GLU A 214 -30.24 -4.58 6.94
C GLU A 214 -31.39 -4.22 7.89
N THR A 215 -31.50 -2.96 8.33
CA THR A 215 -32.63 -2.47 9.13
C THR A 215 -33.97 -2.67 8.40
N THR A 216 -33.94 -2.68 7.06
CA THR A 216 -35.13 -2.84 6.22
C THR A 216 -35.37 -4.29 5.76
N LYS A 217 -34.42 -5.21 6.00
CA LYS A 217 -34.54 -6.61 5.57
C LYS A 217 -35.42 -7.41 6.53
N ARG A 218 -36.37 -8.17 5.99
CA ARG A 218 -37.21 -9.09 6.76
C ARG A 218 -36.35 -10.18 7.41
N THR A 219 -36.43 -10.30 8.74
CA THR A 219 -35.81 -11.41 9.48
C THR A 219 -36.45 -12.73 9.08
N LYS A 220 -35.65 -13.65 8.53
CA LYS A 220 -36.09 -15.02 8.23
C LYS A 220 -36.11 -15.82 9.53
N LYS A 221 -37.30 -16.21 10.00
CA LYS A 221 -37.41 -17.20 11.08
C LYS A 221 -37.20 -18.59 10.50
N ARG A 222 -36.15 -19.29 10.93
CA ARG A 222 -35.95 -20.71 10.63
C ARG A 222 -37.09 -21.52 11.26
N LYS A 223 -37.58 -22.54 10.54
CA LYS A 223 -38.46 -23.55 11.14
C LYS A 223 -37.58 -24.53 11.92
N HIS A 224 -37.86 -24.66 13.21
CA HIS A 224 -37.17 -25.61 14.10
C HIS A 224 -37.93 -26.94 14.16
N PHE A 225 -37.18 -28.03 14.32
CA PHE A 225 -37.73 -29.34 14.67
C PHE A 225 -37.90 -29.46 16.19
N PHE A 226 -38.78 -30.36 16.63
CA PHE A 226 -39.20 -30.51 18.04
C PHE A 226 -38.03 -30.73 19.02
N ASP A 227 -36.91 -31.26 18.53
CA ASP A 227 -35.76 -31.68 19.35
C ASP A 227 -34.57 -30.70 19.32
N GLU A 228 -34.66 -29.57 18.60
CA GLU A 228 -33.57 -28.57 18.54
C GLU A 228 -33.59 -27.66 19.78
N SER A 229 -32.54 -27.73 20.60
CA SER A 229 -32.31 -26.76 21.68
C SER A 229 -31.98 -25.37 21.10
N VAL A 230 -32.68 -24.34 21.60
CA VAL A 230 -32.50 -22.93 21.20
C VAL A 230 -31.13 -22.44 21.69
N GLY A 231 -30.09 -22.61 20.87
CA GLY A 231 -28.96 -21.71 20.93
C GLY A 231 -29.44 -20.35 20.41
N ASN A 232 -29.43 -19.30 21.23
CA ASN A 232 -29.76 -17.95 20.77
C ASN A 232 -28.82 -17.60 19.60
N GLU A 233 -29.34 -17.56 18.38
CA GLU A 233 -28.59 -17.02 17.24
C GLU A 233 -28.25 -15.57 17.57
N THR A 234 -26.97 -15.24 17.70
CA THR A 234 -26.52 -13.87 17.97
C THR A 234 -26.86 -12.99 16.77
N GLN A 235 -27.98 -12.26 16.86
CA GLN A 235 -28.32 -11.22 15.90
C GLN A 235 -27.53 -9.97 16.25
N LEU A 236 -26.49 -9.70 15.47
CA LEU A 236 -25.82 -8.40 15.49
C LEU A 236 -26.79 -7.33 14.99
N ASP A 237 -26.77 -6.16 15.61
CA ASP A 237 -27.43 -5.00 15.02
C ASP A 237 -26.77 -4.64 13.68
N PRO A 238 -27.50 -3.95 12.77
CA PRO A 238 -26.99 -3.64 11.44
C PRO A 238 -25.65 -2.89 11.40
N ARG A 239 -25.39 -2.04 12.40
CA ARG A 239 -24.16 -1.26 12.51
C ARG A 239 -23.00 -2.15 12.92
N GLU A 240 -23.15 -2.93 13.97
CA GLU A 240 -22.11 -3.86 14.42
C GLU A 240 -21.84 -4.94 13.36
N LYS A 241 -22.87 -5.38 12.63
CA LYS A 241 -22.67 -6.27 11.50
C LYS A 241 -21.87 -5.62 10.38
N PHE A 242 -22.16 -4.38 9.98
CA PHE A 242 -21.35 -3.67 9.00
C PHE A 242 -19.89 -3.57 9.46
N LYS A 243 -19.67 -3.28 10.75
CA LYS A 243 -18.31 -3.21 11.34
C LYS A 243 -17.59 -4.55 11.22
N VAL A 244 -18.21 -5.65 11.59
CA VAL A 244 -17.62 -6.99 11.51
C VAL A 244 -17.35 -7.40 10.06
N ASP A 245 -18.38 -7.35 9.21
CA ASP A 245 -18.33 -7.88 7.84
C ASP A 245 -17.47 -7.02 6.90
N ASN A 246 -17.29 -5.73 7.20
CA ASN A 246 -16.58 -4.80 6.32
C ASN A 246 -15.44 -4.09 7.01
N PHE A 247 -15.72 -3.25 8.01
CA PHE A 247 -14.71 -2.36 8.59
C PHE A 247 -13.52 -3.11 9.19
N TYR A 248 -13.78 -4.04 10.12
CA TYR A 248 -12.75 -4.87 10.74
C TYR A 248 -12.12 -5.81 9.74
N THR A 249 -12.91 -6.45 8.87
CA THR A 249 -12.38 -7.37 7.85
C THR A 249 -11.37 -6.69 6.91
N ILE A 250 -11.66 -5.47 6.45
CA ILE A 250 -10.75 -4.69 5.59
C ILE A 250 -9.49 -4.30 6.36
N LEU A 251 -9.62 -3.74 7.57
CA LEU A 251 -8.48 -3.24 8.34
C LEU A 251 -7.58 -4.37 8.86
N ASP A 252 -8.16 -5.48 9.31
CA ASP A 252 -7.40 -6.65 9.74
C ASP A 252 -6.66 -7.29 8.55
N CYS A 253 -7.27 -7.35 7.36
CA CYS A 253 -6.59 -7.78 6.14
C CYS A 253 -5.40 -6.86 5.80
N LEU A 254 -5.60 -5.54 5.81
CA LEU A 254 -4.52 -4.57 5.56
C LEU A 254 -3.37 -4.73 6.56
N ARG A 255 -3.68 -4.85 7.85
CA ARG A 255 -2.67 -5.02 8.90
C ARG A 255 -1.88 -6.31 8.70
N ASN A 256 -2.56 -7.44 8.56
CA ASN A 256 -1.92 -8.74 8.42
C ASN A 256 -1.03 -8.79 7.16
N GLU A 257 -1.50 -8.24 6.04
CA GLU A 257 -0.75 -8.21 4.78
C GLU A 257 0.46 -7.26 4.84
N LEU A 258 0.37 -6.14 5.58
CA LEU A 258 1.50 -5.25 5.86
C LEU A 258 2.53 -5.91 6.77
N GLU A 259 2.09 -6.50 7.89
CA GLU A 259 2.95 -7.22 8.84
C GLU A 259 3.70 -8.37 8.15
N HIS A 260 3.00 -9.16 7.34
CA HIS A 260 3.62 -10.23 6.57
C HIS A 260 4.73 -9.70 5.63
N ARG A 261 4.50 -8.56 4.96
CA ARG A 261 5.47 -8.00 3.99
C ARG A 261 6.61 -7.26 4.64
N VAL A 262 6.39 -6.56 5.76
CA VAL A 262 7.48 -5.86 6.47
C VAL A 262 8.48 -6.87 7.04
N ASN A 263 8.02 -8.08 7.41
CA ASN A 263 8.89 -9.16 7.87
C ASN A 263 9.93 -9.59 6.82
N ALA A 264 9.69 -9.41 5.52
CA ALA A 264 10.69 -9.73 4.50
C ALA A 264 11.98 -8.86 4.61
N TYR A 265 11.89 -7.73 5.31
CA TYR A 265 12.98 -6.78 5.52
C TYR A 265 13.64 -6.93 6.91
N SER A 266 13.16 -7.85 7.77
CA SER A 266 13.60 -7.98 9.16
C SER A 266 15.10 -8.27 9.28
N GLU A 267 15.63 -9.17 8.46
CA GLU A 267 17.05 -9.55 8.52
C GLU A 267 17.95 -8.38 8.10
N ILE A 268 17.58 -7.64 7.05
CA ILE A 268 18.36 -6.45 6.65
C ILE A 268 18.25 -5.35 7.69
N LYS A 269 17.06 -5.13 8.28
CA LYS A 269 16.91 -4.21 9.42
C LYS A 269 17.82 -4.64 10.57
N LYS A 270 17.82 -5.91 10.93
CA LYS A 270 18.68 -6.46 11.99
C LYS A 270 20.17 -6.29 11.68
N LEU A 271 20.59 -6.33 10.43
CA LEU A 271 21.98 -6.10 10.05
C LEU A 271 22.35 -4.61 10.05
N PHE A 272 21.47 -3.74 9.55
CA PHE A 272 21.85 -2.37 9.19
C PHE A 272 21.12 -1.25 9.95
N SER A 273 20.23 -1.56 10.91
CA SER A 273 19.47 -0.52 11.62
C SER A 273 20.35 0.45 12.40
N PHE A 274 21.57 0.03 12.80
CA PHE A 274 22.55 0.92 13.43
C PHE A 274 22.77 2.19 12.62
N PHE A 275 22.71 2.17 11.27
CA PHE A 275 22.88 3.38 10.45
C PHE A 275 21.89 4.50 10.80
N THR A 276 20.73 4.17 11.37
CA THR A 276 19.72 5.16 11.76
C THR A 276 19.44 5.21 13.27
N GLU A 277 19.95 4.25 14.04
CA GLU A 277 19.59 4.06 15.45
C GLU A 277 20.80 4.18 16.39
N TYR A 278 22.03 4.33 15.88
CA TYR A 278 23.27 4.33 16.67
C TYR A 278 23.35 5.37 17.82
N ASP A 279 22.52 6.41 17.79
CA ASP A 279 22.44 7.41 18.86
C ASP A 279 21.64 6.92 20.08
N SER A 280 20.66 6.04 19.87
CA SER A 280 19.82 5.46 20.93
C SER A 280 20.27 4.06 21.36
N MET A 281 21.16 3.41 20.61
CA MET A 281 21.69 2.08 20.95
C MET A 281 22.68 2.12 22.11
N LYS A 282 22.64 1.09 22.96
CA LYS A 282 23.71 0.85 23.93
C LYS A 282 24.95 0.33 23.21
N TYR A 283 26.12 0.53 23.82
CA TYR A 283 27.39 0.07 23.27
C TYR A 283 27.39 -1.44 22.96
N ASP A 284 26.92 -2.27 23.90
CA ASP A 284 26.89 -3.72 23.73
C ASP A 284 25.95 -4.15 22.59
N ASP A 285 24.81 -3.48 22.43
CA ASP A 285 23.87 -3.75 21.34
C ASP A 285 24.47 -3.38 19.97
N LEU A 286 25.13 -2.22 19.89
CA LEU A 286 25.83 -1.77 18.68
C LEU A 286 26.96 -2.74 18.32
N LYS A 287 27.76 -3.14 19.31
CA LYS A 287 28.85 -4.10 19.15
C LYS A 287 28.33 -5.43 18.62
N ALA A 288 27.30 -6.00 19.25
CA ALA A 288 26.71 -7.28 18.82
C ALA A 288 26.16 -7.19 17.39
N GLN A 289 25.55 -6.06 17.01
CA GLN A 289 25.04 -5.86 15.65
C GLN A 289 26.17 -5.76 14.63
N LEU A 290 27.24 -5.02 14.91
CA LEU A 290 28.39 -4.91 14.00
C LEU A 290 29.16 -6.24 13.88
N GLU A 291 29.31 -7.01 14.96
CA GLU A 291 29.87 -8.37 14.93
C GLU A 291 29.01 -9.32 14.08
N LEU A 292 27.68 -9.21 14.17
CA LEU A 292 26.77 -9.95 13.31
C LEU A 292 26.96 -9.60 11.82
N VAL A 293 27.17 -8.32 11.51
CA VAL A 293 27.41 -7.88 10.13
C VAL A 293 28.76 -8.39 9.61
N VAL A 294 29.82 -8.31 10.42
CA VAL A 294 31.14 -8.86 10.08
C VAL A 294 31.07 -10.36 9.82
N SER A 295 30.39 -11.12 10.68
CA SER A 295 30.23 -12.57 10.48
C SER A 295 29.37 -12.90 9.24
N THR A 296 28.39 -12.07 8.91
CA THR A 296 27.56 -12.22 7.71
C THR A 296 28.35 -11.95 6.44
N TYR A 297 29.13 -10.86 6.39
CA TYR A 297 29.94 -10.45 5.24
C TYR A 297 31.44 -10.67 5.50
N TYR A 298 31.79 -11.84 6.02
CA TYR A 298 33.13 -12.20 6.48
C TYR A 298 34.22 -12.12 5.39
N SER A 299 33.83 -12.16 4.10
CA SER A 299 34.76 -12.01 2.97
C SER A 299 35.00 -10.55 2.57
N ASP A 300 34.16 -9.63 3.05
CA ASP A 300 34.20 -8.21 2.67
C ASP A 300 34.66 -7.30 3.81
N LEU A 301 34.49 -7.71 5.07
CA LEU A 301 34.70 -6.87 6.25
C LEU A 301 35.79 -7.42 7.17
N GLU A 302 36.53 -6.50 7.77
CA GLU A 302 37.53 -6.80 8.80
C GLU A 302 36.92 -6.67 10.22
N ALA A 303 37.61 -7.22 11.22
CA ALA A 303 37.14 -7.18 12.61
C ALA A 303 37.13 -5.74 13.21
N SER A 304 37.86 -4.81 12.61
CA SER A 304 38.01 -3.40 13.04
C SER A 304 36.78 -2.53 12.76
N VAL A 305 35.69 -3.09 12.21
CA VAL A 305 34.44 -2.37 11.91
C VAL A 305 33.92 -1.58 13.11
N LEU A 306 34.01 -2.12 14.32
CA LEU A 306 33.50 -1.45 15.52
C LEU A 306 34.29 -0.18 15.83
N GLU A 307 35.61 -0.29 15.93
CA GLU A 307 36.50 0.84 16.20
C GLU A 307 36.36 1.92 15.13
N GLU A 308 36.30 1.50 13.87
CA GLU A 308 36.11 2.38 12.73
C GLU A 308 34.76 3.11 12.78
N PHE A 309 33.66 2.41 13.11
CA PHE A 309 32.33 3.01 13.23
C PHE A 309 32.24 3.99 14.41
N LEU A 310 32.86 3.67 15.56
CA LEU A 310 32.88 4.56 16.72
C LEU A 310 33.62 5.86 16.43
N GLN A 311 34.74 5.80 15.70
CA GLN A 311 35.44 7.00 15.25
C GLN A 311 34.62 7.78 14.21
N PHE A 312 33.99 7.08 13.26
CA PHE A 312 33.19 7.71 12.21
C PHE A 312 31.93 8.41 12.74
N LYS A 313 31.36 7.93 13.85
CA LYS A 313 30.19 8.50 14.51
C LYS A 313 30.37 10.00 14.83
N ASP A 314 31.57 10.41 15.24
CA ASP A 314 31.85 11.81 15.55
C ASP A 314 31.75 12.71 14.31
N ILE A 315 32.15 12.20 13.14
CA ILE A 315 32.00 12.93 11.86
C ILE A 315 30.51 13.09 11.54
N LEU A 316 29.74 11.99 11.63
CA LEU A 316 28.29 12.02 11.41
C LEU A 316 27.55 12.94 12.39
N SER A 317 28.07 13.12 13.60
CA SER A 317 27.45 13.99 14.60
C SER A 317 27.37 15.45 14.12
N SER A 318 28.34 15.88 13.30
CA SER A 318 28.43 17.23 12.73
C SER A 318 27.57 17.44 11.48
N GLU A 319 27.08 16.35 10.89
CA GLU A 319 26.27 16.37 9.66
C GLU A 319 24.79 16.61 9.98
N SER A 320 24.17 17.50 9.19
CA SER A 320 22.73 17.77 9.27
C SER A 320 21.91 16.66 8.61
N ASP A 321 22.42 16.07 7.52
CA ASP A 321 21.85 14.88 6.88
C ASP A 321 22.68 13.66 7.24
N ARG A 322 22.09 12.74 8.00
CA ARG A 322 22.74 11.48 8.43
C ARG A 322 22.25 10.28 7.62
N SER A 323 21.62 10.51 6.47
CA SER A 323 21.18 9.45 5.57
C SER A 323 22.37 8.64 5.04
N VAL A 324 22.17 7.34 4.81
CA VAL A 324 23.23 6.48 4.26
C VAL A 324 23.73 6.97 2.90
N THR A 325 22.87 7.65 2.13
CA THR A 325 23.24 8.33 0.89
C THR A 325 24.22 9.49 1.13
N ASN A 326 24.01 10.31 2.16
CA ASN A 326 24.96 11.35 2.54
C ASN A 326 26.28 10.73 3.04
N ILE A 327 26.21 9.70 3.89
CA ILE A 327 27.40 8.95 4.33
C ILE A 327 28.23 8.49 3.13
N SER A 328 27.57 7.93 2.12
CA SER A 328 28.21 7.49 0.88
C SER A 328 28.85 8.62 0.09
N THR A 329 28.26 9.82 0.13
CA THR A 329 28.76 11.01 -0.55
C THR A 329 29.97 11.59 0.18
N LEU A 330 29.93 11.65 1.51
CA LEU A 330 31.05 12.03 2.36
C LEU A 330 32.26 11.12 2.13
N LEU A 331 32.06 9.80 2.15
CA LEU A 331 33.15 8.85 1.92
C LEU A 331 33.78 8.99 0.53
N ARG A 332 32.99 9.38 -0.48
CA ARG A 332 33.44 9.61 -1.86
C ARG A 332 33.97 11.02 -2.13
N SER A 333 34.23 11.82 -1.10
CA SER A 333 34.82 13.16 -1.25
C SER A 333 36.12 13.12 -2.08
N LYS A 334 36.39 14.21 -2.81
CA LYS A 334 37.48 14.28 -3.80
C LYS A 334 38.89 14.08 -3.23
N ASP A 335 39.06 14.23 -1.92
CA ASP A 335 40.34 14.04 -1.23
C ASP A 335 40.60 12.57 -0.83
N GLY A 336 39.58 11.70 -0.85
CA GLY A 336 39.71 10.27 -0.55
C GLY A 336 40.14 9.94 0.89
N ILE A 337 40.27 10.96 1.74
CA ILE A 337 40.81 10.83 3.11
C ILE A 337 39.88 9.94 3.94
N LEU A 338 38.57 10.18 3.86
CA LEU A 338 37.59 9.41 4.62
C LEU A 338 37.50 7.95 4.14
N THR A 339 37.66 7.66 2.85
CA THR A 339 37.71 6.25 2.39
C THR A 339 38.96 5.54 2.90
N THR A 340 40.08 6.25 3.04
CA THR A 340 41.34 5.66 3.54
C THR A 340 41.27 5.39 5.05
N ALA A 341 40.68 6.30 5.81
CA ALA A 341 40.49 6.15 7.25
C ALA A 341 39.35 5.19 7.62
N PHE A 342 38.31 5.13 6.79
CA PHE A 342 37.09 4.36 7.02
C PHE A 342 36.76 3.37 5.86
N PRO A 343 37.67 2.40 5.58
CA PRO A 343 37.47 1.43 4.51
C PRO A 343 36.30 0.47 4.75
N ASN A 344 36.09 -0.02 5.98
CA ASN A 344 34.98 -0.92 6.28
C ASN A 344 33.62 -0.20 6.22
N ILE A 345 33.51 1.04 6.68
CA ILE A 345 32.27 1.83 6.56
C ILE A 345 31.95 2.06 5.09
N SER A 346 32.97 2.35 4.26
CA SER A 346 32.80 2.45 2.80
C SER A 346 32.30 1.14 2.17
N ILE A 347 32.74 -0.02 2.66
CA ILE A 347 32.22 -1.32 2.23
C ILE A 347 30.78 -1.52 2.72
N LEU A 348 30.48 -1.29 3.99
CA LEU A 348 29.14 -1.42 4.58
C LEU A 348 28.09 -0.58 3.85
N VAL A 349 28.41 0.68 3.58
CA VAL A 349 27.53 1.60 2.86
C VAL A 349 27.30 1.11 1.43
N ARG A 350 28.32 0.58 0.75
CA ARG A 350 28.16 -0.02 -0.58
C ARG A 350 27.30 -1.28 -0.54
N ILE A 351 27.47 -2.14 0.46
CA ILE A 351 26.63 -3.32 0.65
C ILE A 351 25.18 -2.88 0.82
N PHE A 352 24.90 -1.97 1.77
CA PHE A 352 23.55 -1.51 2.06
C PHE A 352 22.88 -0.84 0.86
N LEU A 353 23.56 0.12 0.20
CA LEU A 353 23.00 0.84 -0.95
C LEU A 353 22.83 -0.03 -2.20
N THR A 354 23.49 -1.19 -2.27
CA THR A 354 23.27 -2.16 -3.36
C THR A 354 22.16 -3.17 -3.06
N ILE A 355 21.58 -3.13 -1.86
CA ILE A 355 20.34 -3.84 -1.53
C ILE A 355 19.16 -2.97 -1.96
N LEU A 356 18.81 -3.07 -3.24
CA LEU A 356 17.72 -2.30 -3.84
C LEU A 356 16.37 -2.71 -3.24
N ILE A 357 15.45 -1.74 -3.18
CA ILE A 357 14.08 -1.92 -2.68
C ILE A 357 13.02 -1.68 -3.76
N THR A 358 13.42 -1.13 -4.91
CA THR A 358 12.57 -0.91 -6.06
C THR A 358 13.34 -1.16 -7.34
N ASN A 359 12.64 -1.66 -8.36
CA ASN A 359 13.19 -1.93 -9.69
C ASN A 359 12.65 -0.94 -10.73
N ARG A 360 12.51 0.33 -10.35
CA ARG A 360 11.75 1.35 -11.10
C ARG A 360 12.25 1.57 -12.53
N GLU A 361 13.51 1.24 -12.82
CA GLU A 361 14.12 1.42 -14.15
C GLU A 361 14.20 0.13 -15.00
N GLY A 362 13.87 -1.04 -14.44
CA GLY A 362 14.02 -2.32 -15.14
C GLY A 362 12.89 -2.68 -16.12
N GLU A 363 11.68 -2.13 -15.93
CA GLU A 363 10.48 -2.56 -16.67
C GLU A 363 10.48 -2.17 -18.15
N ARG A 364 11.27 -1.18 -18.58
CA ARG A 364 11.27 -0.72 -19.99
C ARG A 364 12.47 -1.18 -20.82
N SER A 365 13.52 -1.68 -20.18
CA SER A 365 14.75 -2.07 -20.87
C SER A 365 14.68 -3.48 -21.47
N PHE A 366 13.87 -4.38 -20.87
CA PHE A 366 13.79 -5.79 -21.27
C PHE A 366 12.63 -6.12 -22.23
N SER A 367 11.74 -5.17 -22.54
CA SER A 367 10.71 -5.36 -23.56
C SER A 367 11.16 -4.91 -24.95
N THR A 368 12.29 -5.42 -25.42
CA THR A 368 12.68 -5.43 -26.84
C THR A 368 12.19 -6.67 -27.58
N LEU A 369 11.24 -7.42 -27.01
CA LEU A 369 10.53 -8.51 -27.69
C LEU A 369 9.68 -8.03 -28.88
N SER A 370 9.39 -6.73 -28.97
CA SER A 370 8.80 -6.11 -30.16
C SER A 370 9.79 -5.96 -31.34
N ARG A 371 11.10 -6.16 -31.13
CA ARG A 371 12.13 -6.06 -32.18
C ARG A 371 12.50 -7.41 -32.82
N VAL A 372 12.01 -8.53 -32.31
CA VAL A 372 12.38 -9.89 -32.78
C VAL A 372 11.30 -10.53 -33.66
N LYS A 373 10.16 -9.87 -33.88
CA LYS A 373 9.09 -10.39 -34.75
C LYS A 373 9.12 -9.88 -36.21
N ASN A 374 10.14 -9.11 -36.60
CA ASN A 374 10.30 -8.62 -37.98
C ASN A 374 11.70 -8.93 -38.52
N THR A 375 12.11 -10.20 -38.50
CA THR A 375 13.20 -10.73 -39.32
C THR A 375 12.78 -12.05 -39.91
#